data_AF-A0A1T5GWV6-F1
#
_entry.id   AF-A0A1T5GWV6-F1
#
_cell.length_a   1.000
_cell.length_b   1.000
_cell.length_c   1.000
_cell.angle_alpha   90.00
_cell.angle_beta   90.00
_cell.angle_gamma   90.00
#
_symmetry.space_group_name_H-M   'P 1'
#
loop_
_entity.id
_entity.type
_entity.pdbx_description
1 polymer ?
#
loop_
_entity_poly.entity_id
_entity_poly.type
_entity_poly.pdbx_seq_one_letter_code
_entity_poly.pdbx_strand_id
1 'polypeptide(L)'
;MSLSIAVTSLILFFFNKPFTIVDIVISSGLFLLFVAFTFPLFQLFKTGYLTVVVLIGFVILTKVTGPIVPFISDFIVNKPLQIFYMSVVITIITIYAISWGITTAIYQRKIF
;
A
#
# COMPACT_ATOMS: atom_id res chain seq x y z
N MET A 1 -19.00 -3.47 -5.91
CA MET A 1 -18.63 -3.92 -4.54
C MET A 1 -19.23 -5.27 -4.20
N SER A 2 -20.56 -5.47 -4.27
CA SER A 2 -21.19 -6.74 -3.89
C SER A 2 -20.71 -7.96 -4.70
N LEU A 3 -20.47 -7.79 -6.00
CA LEU A 3 -19.94 -8.86 -6.86
C LEU A 3 -18.53 -9.30 -6.42
N SER A 4 -17.65 -8.35 -6.14
CA SER A 4 -16.28 -8.63 -5.68
C SER A 4 -16.28 -9.34 -4.32
N ILE A 5 -17.15 -8.93 -3.41
CA ILE A 5 -17.32 -9.58 -2.10
C ILE A 5 -17.77 -11.03 -2.32
N ALA A 6 -18.83 -11.26 -3.10
CA ALA A 6 -19.35 -12.60 -3.37
C ALA A 6 -18.30 -13.52 -4.02
N VAL A 7 -17.57 -13.03 -5.03
CA VAL A 7 -16.52 -13.80 -5.70
C VAL A 7 -15.37 -14.11 -4.74
N THR A 8 -14.94 -13.14 -3.93
CA THR A 8 -13.85 -13.35 -2.97
C THR A 8 -14.25 -14.36 -1.88
N SER A 9 -15.45 -14.24 -1.34
CA SER A 9 -16.00 -15.18 -0.36
C SER A 9 -16.12 -16.60 -0.94
N LEU A 10 -16.59 -16.75 -2.18
CA LEU A 10 -16.66 -18.05 -2.86
C LEU A 10 -15.28 -18.68 -3.02
N ILE A 11 -14.28 -17.91 -3.46
CA ILE A 11 -12.91 -18.39 -3.62
C ILE A 11 -12.35 -18.86 -2.26
N LEU A 12 -12.44 -18.04 -1.22
CA LEU A 12 -11.95 -18.41 0.12
C LEU A 12 -12.62 -19.67 0.65
N PHE A 13 -13.93 -19.82 0.39
CA PHE A 13 -14.69 -21.02 0.72
C PHE A 13 -14.20 -22.26 -0.04
N PHE A 14 -14.08 -22.19 -1.38
CA PHE A 14 -13.61 -23.31 -2.20
C PHE A 14 -12.20 -23.79 -1.86
N PHE A 15 -11.31 -22.86 -1.46
CA PHE A 15 -9.93 -23.18 -1.08
C PHE A 15 -9.75 -23.46 0.42
N ASN A 16 -10.85 -23.49 1.19
CA ASN A 16 -10.84 -23.68 2.65
C ASN A 16 -9.81 -22.78 3.36
N LYS A 17 -9.71 -21.51 2.92
CA LYS A 17 -8.76 -20.54 3.47
C LYS A 17 -9.46 -19.71 4.55
N PRO A 18 -8.96 -19.73 5.81
CA PRO A 18 -9.52 -18.87 6.84
C PRO A 18 -9.27 -17.41 6.48
N PHE A 19 -10.29 -16.57 6.65
CA PHE A 19 -10.19 -15.12 6.52
C PHE A 19 -10.19 -14.50 7.91
N THR A 20 -9.03 -14.01 8.33
CA THR A 20 -8.79 -13.54 9.69
C THR A 20 -8.76 -12.01 9.76
N ILE A 21 -8.82 -11.45 10.97
CA ILE A 21 -8.68 -10.00 11.20
C ILE A 21 -7.33 -9.49 10.68
N VAL A 22 -6.28 -10.31 10.75
CA VAL A 22 -4.94 -9.97 10.25
C VAL A 22 -4.98 -9.76 8.73
N ASP A 23 -5.70 -10.61 8.00
CA ASP A 23 -5.87 -10.48 6.55
C ASP A 23 -6.60 -9.19 6.18
N ILE A 24 -7.59 -8.77 6.98
CA ILE A 24 -8.31 -7.50 6.80
C ILE A 24 -7.38 -6.31 7.00
N VAL A 25 -6.60 -6.30 8.09
CA VAL A 25 -5.69 -5.20 8.40
C VAL A 25 -4.60 -5.07 7.34
N ILE A 26 -4.03 -6.18 6.90
CA ILE A 26 -2.99 -6.19 5.86
C ILE A 26 -3.56 -5.75 4.52
N SER A 27 -4.69 -6.31 4.09
CA SER A 27 -5.31 -5.97 2.80
C SER A 27 -5.78 -4.51 2.75
N SER A 28 -6.39 -4.00 3.81
CA SER A 28 -6.79 -2.58 3.90
C SER A 28 -5.58 -1.64 3.93
N GLY A 29 -4.53 -1.97 4.69
CA GLY A 29 -3.30 -1.17 4.73
C GLY A 29 -2.60 -1.09 3.36
N LEU A 30 -2.48 -2.22 2.66
CA LEU A 30 -1.91 -2.28 1.31
C LEU A 30 -2.76 -1.53 0.29
N PHE A 31 -4.09 -1.62 0.40
CA PHE A 31 -4.99 -0.86 -0.46
C PHE A 31 -4.84 0.64 -0.23
N LEU A 32 -4.78 1.09 1.03
CA LEU A 32 -4.57 2.51 1.36
C LEU A 32 -3.22 3.01 0.85
N LEU A 33 -2.16 2.21 0.97
CA LEU A 33 -0.85 2.53 0.44
C LEU A 33 -0.85 2.60 -1.10
N PHE A 34 -1.52 1.65 -1.76
CA PHE A 34 -1.72 1.67 -3.21
C PHE A 34 -2.46 2.94 -3.66
N VAL A 35 -3.53 3.30 -2.95
CA VAL A 35 -4.32 4.51 -3.21
C VAL A 35 -3.47 5.77 -2.99
N ALA A 36 -2.66 5.81 -1.93
CA ALA A 36 -1.78 6.94 -1.64
C ALA A 36 -0.75 7.19 -2.75
N PHE A 37 -0.24 6.15 -3.40
CA PHE A 37 0.63 6.31 -4.58
C PHE A 37 -0.14 6.59 -5.87
N THR A 38 -1.33 6.03 -6.03
CA THR A 38 -2.11 6.17 -7.25
C THR A 38 -2.69 7.58 -7.42
N PHE A 39 -3.09 8.25 -6.33
CA PHE A 39 -3.65 9.60 -6.40
C PHE A 39 -2.73 10.65 -7.04
N PRO A 40 -1.46 10.79 -6.61
CA PRO A 40 -0.50 11.66 -7.26
C PRO A 40 -0.25 11.30 -8.74
N LEU A 41 -0.28 10.01 -9.08
CA LEU A 41 -0.05 9.55 -10.47
C LEU A 41 -1.15 10.03 -11.42
N PHE A 42 -2.40 10.20 -10.97
CA PHE A 42 -3.47 10.82 -11.77
C PHE A 42 -3.16 12.25 -12.19
N GLN A 43 -2.38 12.97 -11.40
CA GLN A 43 -1.98 14.35 -11.71
C GLN A 43 -0.76 14.40 -12.64
N LEU A 44 0.06 13.33 -12.67
CA LEU A 44 1.30 13.27 -13.42
C LEU A 44 1.16 12.63 -14.81
N PHE A 45 0.33 11.60 -14.95
CA PHE A 45 0.20 10.81 -16.19
C PHE A 45 -1.06 11.15 -16.98
N LYS A 46 -0.95 11.20 -18.32
CA LYS A 46 -2.13 11.25 -19.21
C LYS A 46 -2.93 9.95 -19.08
N THR A 47 -4.25 10.05 -19.18
CA THR A 47 -5.22 8.97 -18.94
C THR A 47 -4.90 7.66 -19.68
N GLY A 48 -4.28 7.72 -20.88
CA GLY A 48 -3.93 6.55 -21.67
C GLY A 48 -2.83 5.64 -21.06
N TYR A 49 -1.93 6.18 -20.23
CA TYR A 49 -0.84 5.40 -19.62
C TYR A 49 -1.12 5.01 -18.16
N LEU A 50 -2.11 5.67 -17.54
CA LEU A 50 -2.37 5.54 -16.13
C LEU A 50 -2.77 4.11 -15.73
N THR A 51 -3.67 3.50 -16.49
CA THR A 51 -4.15 2.13 -16.20
C THR A 51 -3.00 1.13 -16.15
N VAL A 52 -2.02 1.26 -17.06
CA VAL A 52 -0.86 0.37 -17.13
C VAL A 52 0.04 0.56 -15.91
N VAL A 53 0.38 1.81 -15.57
CA VAL A 53 1.23 2.12 -14.41
C VAL A 53 0.58 1.63 -13.10
N VAL A 54 -0.73 1.85 -12.97
CA VAL A 54 -1.51 1.44 -11.80
C VAL A 54 -1.57 -0.08 -11.68
N LEU A 55 -1.80 -0.81 -12.78
CA LEU A 55 -1.78 -2.29 -12.78
C LEU A 55 -0.40 -2.84 -12.41
N ILE A 56 0.68 -2.28 -12.97
CA ILE A 56 2.04 -2.70 -12.62
C ILE A 56 2.31 -2.46 -11.14
N GLY A 57 1.96 -1.28 -10.62
CA GLY A 57 2.08 -0.95 -9.20
C GLY A 57 1.32 -1.93 -8.30
N PHE A 58 0.09 -2.28 -8.68
CA PHE A 58 -0.72 -3.27 -7.95
C PHE A 58 -0.08 -4.67 -7.94
N VAL A 59 0.43 -5.14 -9.09
CA VAL A 59 1.09 -6.45 -9.20
C VAL A 59 2.39 -6.49 -8.38
N ILE A 60 3.16 -5.40 -8.37
CA ILE A 60 4.36 -5.31 -7.52
C ILE A 60 3.95 -5.37 -6.05
N LEU A 61 2.98 -4.56 -5.62
CA LEU A 61 2.49 -4.54 -4.24
C LEU A 61 2.01 -5.91 -3.78
N THR A 62 1.24 -6.62 -4.61
CA THR A 62 0.73 -7.96 -4.30
C THR A 62 1.83 -9.03 -4.23
N LYS A 63 2.97 -8.89 -4.93
CA LYS A 63 4.11 -9.79 -4.75
C LYS A 63 4.90 -9.51 -3.47
N VAL A 64 5.01 -8.24 -3.10
CA VAL A 64 5.80 -7.83 -1.94
C VAL A 64 5.10 -8.17 -0.62
N THR A 65 3.79 -8.43 -0.62
CA THR A 65 3.05 -8.86 0.58
C THR A 65 3.62 -10.11 1.23
N GLY A 66 3.91 -11.16 0.46
CA GLY A 66 4.38 -12.46 0.96
C GLY A 66 5.52 -12.36 1.99
N PRO A 67 6.65 -11.69 1.67
CA PRO A 67 7.75 -11.50 2.62
C PRO A 67 7.46 -10.44 3.70
N ILE A 68 6.60 -9.45 3.43
CA ILE A 68 6.29 -8.38 4.39
C ILE A 68 5.43 -8.88 5.57
N VAL A 69 4.45 -9.74 5.32
CA VAL A 69 3.53 -10.22 6.36
C VAL A 69 4.25 -10.84 7.57
N PRO A 70 5.14 -11.86 7.41
CA PRO A 70 5.83 -12.45 8.55
C PRO A 70 6.75 -11.45 9.24
N PHE A 71 7.39 -10.53 8.50
CA PHE A 71 8.20 -9.47 9.08
C PHE A 71 7.38 -8.54 9.98
N ILE A 72 6.21 -8.09 9.52
CA ILE A 72 5.31 -7.23 10.31
C ILE A 72 4.77 -7.99 11.53
N SER A 73 4.35 -9.25 11.37
CA SER A 73 3.87 -10.07 12.48
C SER A 73 4.92 -10.25 13.57
N ASP A 74 6.15 -10.61 13.20
CA ASP A 74 7.25 -10.72 14.16
C ASP A 74 7.60 -9.37 14.80
N PHE A 75 7.54 -8.29 14.04
CA PHE A 75 7.83 -6.95 14.53
C PHE A 75 6.76 -6.43 15.52
N ILE A 76 5.48 -6.77 15.30
CA ILE A 76 4.38 -6.41 16.21
C ILE A 76 4.42 -7.26 17.48
N VAL A 77 4.65 -8.57 17.36
CA VAL A 77 4.56 -9.51 18.49
C VAL A 77 5.79 -9.40 19.41
N ASN A 78 6.98 -9.19 18.85
CA ASN A 78 8.23 -9.32 19.60
C ASN A 78 8.88 -7.97 19.98
N LYS A 79 8.30 -6.83 19.58
CA LYS A 79 8.83 -5.50 19.95
C LYS A 79 7.94 -4.79 20.97
N PRO A 80 8.53 -4.02 21.92
CA PRO A 80 7.78 -3.12 22.77
C PRO A 80 6.93 -2.16 21.92
N LEU A 81 5.68 -1.95 22.34
CA LEU A 81 4.71 -1.09 21.65
C LEU A 81 5.26 0.33 21.36
N GLN A 82 6.10 0.85 22.24
CA GLN A 82 6.74 2.15 22.10
C GLN A 82 7.74 2.21 20.93
N ILE A 83 8.51 1.13 20.71
CA ILE A 83 9.43 0.99 19.58
C ILE A 83 8.64 0.89 18.28
N PHE A 84 7.52 0.17 18.30
CA PHE A 84 6.61 0.08 17.15
C PHE A 84 6.09 1.46 16.75
N TYR A 85 5.51 2.23 17.68
CA TYR A 85 5.00 3.57 17.36
C TYR A 85 6.09 4.52 16.87
N MET A 86 7.28 4.52 17.49
CA MET A 86 8.40 5.33 16.99
C MET A 86 8.80 4.96 15.57
N SER A 87 8.87 3.66 15.25
CA SER A 87 9.24 3.20 13.90
C SER A 87 8.22 3.63 12.83
N VAL A 88 6.92 3.59 13.16
CA VAL A 88 5.84 4.04 12.28
C VAL A 88 5.92 5.56 12.07
N VAL A 89 6.10 6.34 13.14
CA VAL A 89 6.22 7.80 13.06
C VAL A 89 7.41 8.21 12.19
N ILE A 90 8.58 7.61 12.41
CA ILE A 90 9.78 7.88 11.61
C ILE A 90 9.52 7.57 10.15
N THR A 91 8.91 6.42 9.86
CA THR A 91 8.60 5.99 8.49
C THR A 91 7.65 6.97 7.80
N ILE A 92 6.58 7.40 8.47
CA ILE A 92 5.62 8.39 7.94
C ILE A 92 6.32 9.72 7.64
N ILE A 93 7.14 10.22 8.57
CA ILE A 93 7.88 11.49 8.40
C ILE A 93 8.85 11.38 7.23
N THR A 94 9.59 10.28 7.10
CA THR A 94 10.52 10.05 5.98
C THR A 94 9.79 10.03 4.64
N ILE A 95 8.70 9.28 4.52
CA ILE A 95 7.89 9.22 3.30
C ILE A 95 7.34 10.60 2.95
N TYR A 96 6.81 11.32 3.94
CA TYR A 96 6.30 12.68 3.75
C TYR A 96 7.40 13.63 3.26
N ALA A 97 8.58 13.62 3.89
CA ALA A 97 9.71 14.46 3.51
C ALA A 97 10.19 14.17 2.07
N ILE A 98 10.26 12.89 1.68
CA ILE A 98 10.62 12.48 0.31
C ILE A 98 9.55 12.97 -0.67
N SER A 99 8.27 12.74 -0.38
CA SER A 99 7.16 13.16 -1.23
C SER A 99 7.15 14.68 -1.43
N TRP A 100 7.32 15.43 -0.34
CA TRP A 100 7.42 16.89 -0.38
C TRP A 100 8.64 17.37 -1.17
N GLY A 101 9.80 16.75 -0.97
CA GLY A 101 11.03 17.06 -1.68
C GLY A 101 10.93 16.84 -3.20
N ILE A 102 10.41 15.68 -3.61
CA ILE A 102 10.16 15.36 -5.02
C ILE A 102 9.20 16.37 -5.63
N THR A 103 8.08 16.64 -4.96
CA THR A 103 7.05 17.56 -5.44
C THR A 103 7.63 18.97 -5.61
N THR A 104 8.37 19.46 -4.60
CA THR A 104 9.01 20.78 -4.63
C THR A 104 10.04 20.87 -5.76
N ALA A 105 10.86 19.84 -5.96
CA ALA A 105 11.85 19.80 -7.04
C ALA A 105 11.20 19.83 -8.44
N ILE A 106 10.07 19.13 -8.63
CA ILE A 106 9.31 19.14 -9.88
C ILE A 106 8.70 20.53 -10.14
N TYR A 107 8.08 21.14 -9.13
CA TYR A 107 7.46 22.46 -9.28
C TYR A 107 8.48 23.55 -9.59
N GLN A 108 9.62 23.56 -8.90
CA GLN A 108 10.68 24.53 -9.17
C GLN A 108 11.24 24.41 -10.60
N ARG A 109 11.32 23.20 -11.15
CA ARG A 109 11.80 22.97 -12.53
C ARG A 109 10.80 23.29 -13.64
N LYS A 110 9.49 23.40 -13.33
CA LYS A 110 8.45 23.74 -14.32
C LYS A 110 8.25 25.25 -14.49
N ILE A 111 8.76 26.07 -13.57
CA ILE A 111 8.58 27.53 -13.56
C ILE A 111 9.78 28.26 -14.22
N PHE A 112 10.84 27.53 -14.61
CA PHE A 112 11.94 28.02 -15.43
C PHE A 112 11.91 27.43 -16.84
#